data_AF-A0A1H8UHX2-F1
#
_entry.id   AF-A0A1H8UHX2-F1
#
_cell.length_a   1.000
_cell.length_b   1.000
_cell.length_c   1.000
_cell.angle_alpha   90.00
_cell.angle_beta   90.00
_cell.angle_gamma   90.00
#
_symmetry.space_group_name_H-M   'P 1'
#
loop_
_entity.id
_entity.type
_entity.pdbx_description
1 polymer ?
#
loop_
_entity_poly.entity_id
_entity_poly.type
_entity_poly.pdbx_seq_one_letter_code
_entity_poly.pdbx_strand_id
1 'polypeptide(L)'
;MIIYGTKAKLLKSEITSDTCPNCNTANSIQMNVFQRWAHIFWIPFFPIGKTGVSQCLNCKQVLKLKEMPASLKLSYDNVKAQTTIPIWTFAGCFLIVIGSIFFYISEKQKTKKVNQWVLSPQKNDVFHIKLKNDHYTLYRVNKVSGDSVYLALNKYEVDREDGLDDVAAKGDTAYDSAQQGIAKSFLVEMAKEGTILDIERK
;
A
#
# COMPACT_ATOMS: atom_id res chain seq x y z
N MET A 1 17.94 12.48 -6.26
CA MET A 1 17.64 12.43 -4.81
C MET A 1 17.39 10.98 -4.42
N ILE A 2 18.12 10.44 -3.45
CA ILE A 2 17.97 9.03 -3.07
C ILE A 2 16.74 8.90 -2.16
N ILE A 3 15.68 8.25 -2.66
CA ILE A 3 14.39 8.11 -1.97
C ILE A 3 14.34 6.91 -1.03
N TYR A 4 15.29 5.97 -1.11
CA TYR A 4 15.34 4.78 -0.25
C TYR A 4 16.70 4.64 0.42
N GLY A 5 16.76 4.04 1.61
CA GLY A 5 18.03 3.85 2.29
C GLY A 5 17.89 3.31 3.70
N THR A 6 19.00 3.32 4.44
CA THR A 6 19.02 2.92 5.84
C THR A 6 19.36 4.10 6.74
N LYS A 7 18.60 4.28 7.81
CA LYS A 7 18.90 5.26 8.86
C LYS A 7 19.14 4.58 10.19
N ALA A 8 19.81 5.30 11.09
CA ALA A 8 20.06 4.86 12.45
C ALA A 8 19.66 5.96 13.45
N LYS A 9 19.11 5.58 14.60
CA LYS A 9 18.71 6.48 15.69
C LYS A 9 19.12 5.85 17.01
N LEU A 10 19.75 6.66 17.87
CA LEU A 10 20.10 6.24 19.23
C LEU A 10 18.82 5.93 20.00
N LEU A 11 18.76 4.76 20.63
CA LEU A 11 17.65 4.34 21.47
C LEU A 11 18.00 4.40 22.96
N LYS A 12 19.15 3.82 23.32
CA LYS A 12 19.58 3.71 24.71
C LYS A 12 21.06 4.02 24.81
N SER A 13 21.40 4.72 25.88
CA SER A 13 22.77 4.97 26.29
C SER A 13 22.89 4.61 27.76
N GLU A 14 23.87 3.78 28.12
CA GLU A 14 24.06 3.30 29.49
C GLU A 14 25.55 3.24 29.84
N ILE A 15 25.90 3.70 31.04
CA ILE A 15 27.28 3.59 31.54
C ILE A 15 27.46 2.21 32.17
N THR A 16 28.44 1.46 31.71
CA THR A 16 28.78 0.13 32.21
C THR A 16 29.89 0.20 33.24
N SER A 17 29.90 -0.74 34.18
CA SER A 17 30.95 -0.87 35.20
C SER A 17 32.26 -1.46 34.67
N ASP A 18 32.33 -1.77 33.37
CA ASP A 18 33.50 -2.29 32.70
C ASP A 18 34.70 -1.31 32.73
N THR A 19 35.90 -1.89 32.76
CA THR A 19 37.16 -1.14 32.67
C THR A 19 37.57 -0.94 31.22
N CYS A 20 38.00 0.29 30.86
CA CYS A 20 38.42 0.60 29.50
C CYS A 20 39.70 -0.17 29.11
N PRO A 21 39.72 -0.92 27.99
CA PRO A 21 40.90 -1.68 27.58
C PRO A 21 42.07 -0.80 27.11
N ASN A 22 41.83 0.50 26.86
CA ASN A 22 42.86 1.43 26.38
C ASN A 22 43.48 2.30 27.48
N CYS A 23 42.67 2.78 28.43
CA CYS A 23 43.14 3.69 29.49
C CYS A 23 42.95 3.17 30.91
N ASN A 24 42.47 1.92 31.09
CA ASN A 24 42.27 1.25 32.37
C ASN A 24 41.38 2.01 33.38
N THR A 25 40.57 2.97 32.91
CA THR A 25 39.64 3.70 33.77
C THR A 25 38.36 2.91 33.95
N ALA A 26 38.01 2.57 35.19
CA ALA A 26 36.75 1.91 35.55
C ALA A 26 35.54 2.85 35.41
N ASN A 27 34.33 2.30 35.25
CA ASN A 27 33.06 3.04 35.17
C ASN A 27 33.04 4.18 34.12
N SER A 28 33.87 4.05 33.09
CA SER A 28 34.08 5.12 32.11
C SER A 28 33.49 4.80 30.74
N ILE A 29 32.85 3.64 30.58
CA ILE A 29 32.39 3.17 29.28
C ILE A 29 30.90 3.39 29.15
N GLN A 30 30.51 4.09 28.09
CA GLN A 30 29.13 4.33 27.70
C GLN A 30 28.77 3.43 26.52
N MET A 31 27.80 2.56 26.71
CA MET A 31 27.21 1.71 25.67
C MET A 31 26.08 2.45 24.97
N ASN A 32 26.21 2.65 23.67
CA ASN A 32 25.21 3.30 22.84
C ASN A 32 24.56 2.28 21.89
N VAL A 33 23.25 2.07 22.03
CA VAL A 33 22.45 1.17 21.19
C VAL A 33 21.61 1.98 20.22
N PHE A 34 21.75 1.70 18.94
CA PHE A 34 21.06 2.34 17.83
C PHE A 34 20.09 1.37 17.15
N GLN A 35 18.91 1.85 16.80
CA GLN A 35 18.00 1.17 15.90
C GLN A 35 18.34 1.52 14.46
N ARG A 36 18.51 0.51 13.60
CA ARG A 36 18.58 0.68 12.16
C ARG A 36 17.26 0.31 11.50
N TRP A 37 16.81 1.09 10.54
CA TRP A 37 15.61 0.79 9.75
C TRP A 37 15.82 1.14 8.29
N ALA A 38 15.12 0.41 7.43
CA ALA A 38 14.98 0.76 6.02
C ALA A 38 13.90 1.82 5.90
N HIS A 39 14.11 2.83 5.06
CA HIS A 39 13.10 3.82 4.73
C HIS A 39 12.92 3.94 3.22
N ILE A 40 11.71 4.28 2.81
CA ILE A 40 11.35 4.66 1.44
C ILE A 40 10.58 5.97 1.55
N PHE A 41 10.93 6.98 0.75
CA PHE A 41 10.42 8.36 0.84
C PHE A 41 10.45 8.92 2.27
N TRP A 42 11.58 8.75 2.97
CA TRP A 42 11.75 9.12 4.39
C TRP A 42 10.82 8.42 5.39
N ILE A 43 9.90 7.56 4.94
CA ILE A 43 9.00 6.77 5.78
C ILE A 43 9.72 5.49 6.23
N PRO A 44 9.85 5.24 7.55
CA PRO A 44 10.37 3.99 8.09
C PRO A 44 9.49 2.81 7.68
N PHE A 45 10.07 1.81 7.00
CA PHE A 45 9.33 0.68 6.46
C PHE A 45 9.40 -0.54 7.38
N PHE A 46 10.61 -0.97 7.75
CA PHE A 46 10.83 -2.04 8.71
C PHE A 46 12.19 -1.88 9.42
N PRO A 47 12.32 -2.39 10.66
CA PRO A 47 13.59 -2.44 11.36
C PRO A 47 14.51 -3.48 10.71
N ILE A 48 15.77 -3.10 10.49
CA ILE A 48 16.82 -4.01 10.01
C ILE A 48 17.48 -4.72 11.20
N GLY A 49 17.60 -4.02 12.33
CA GLY A 49 18.18 -4.56 13.55
C GLY A 49 18.77 -3.48 14.45
N LYS A 50 19.26 -3.91 15.61
CA LYS A 50 19.98 -3.05 16.56
C LYS A 50 21.48 -3.18 16.35
N THR A 51 22.18 -2.07 16.35
CA THR A 51 23.64 -1.99 16.36
C THR A 51 24.09 -1.18 17.56
N GLY A 52 25.34 -1.29 17.98
CA GLY A 52 25.87 -0.37 18.98
C GLY A 52 27.36 -0.21 18.95
N VAL A 53 27.80 0.77 19.72
CA VAL A 53 29.21 1.11 19.92
C VAL A 53 29.43 1.40 21.40
N SER A 54 30.61 1.08 21.90
CA SER A 54 31.06 1.47 23.23
C SER A 54 31.94 2.70 23.08
N GLN A 55 31.75 3.70 23.92
CA GLN A 55 32.58 4.91 23.97
C GLN A 55 33.14 5.09 25.37
N CYS A 56 34.46 5.21 25.51
CA CYS A 56 35.07 5.62 26.77
C CYS A 56 34.89 7.13 26.96
N LEU A 57 34.34 7.55 28.10
CA LEU A 57 34.15 8.95 28.47
C LEU A 57 35.48 9.64 28.83
N ASN A 58 36.49 8.88 29.27
CA ASN A 58 37.81 9.39 29.63
C ASN A 58 38.71 9.55 28.38
N CYS A 59 39.09 8.45 27.72
CA CYS A 59 40.02 8.49 26.58
C CYS A 59 39.34 8.63 25.20
N LYS A 60 38.00 8.70 25.14
CA LYS A 60 37.19 8.83 23.91
C LYS A 60 37.34 7.68 22.90
N GLN A 61 37.96 6.57 23.27
CA GLN A 61 38.01 5.38 22.42
C GLN A 61 36.58 4.90 22.09
N VAL A 62 36.32 4.66 20.81
CA VAL A 62 35.07 4.08 20.31
C VAL A 62 35.36 2.71 19.74
N LEU A 63 34.65 1.67 20.21
CA LEU A 63 34.74 0.32 19.67
C LEU A 63 33.39 -0.10 19.08
N LYS A 64 33.41 -0.61 17.85
CA LYS A 64 32.27 -1.29 17.24
C LYS A 64 32.14 -2.69 17.83
N LEU A 65 30.96 -3.29 17.70
CA LEU A 65 30.68 -4.64 18.23
C LEU A 65 31.75 -5.70 17.86
N LYS A 66 32.31 -5.65 16.65
CA LYS A 66 33.35 -6.58 16.21
C LYS A 66 34.69 -6.38 16.92
N GLU A 67 34.97 -5.16 17.36
CA GLU A 67 36.23 -4.72 18.00
C GLU A 67 36.17 -4.83 19.53
N MET A 68 34.98 -5.08 20.11
CA MET A 68 34.81 -5.21 21.55
C MET A 68 35.42 -6.51 22.09
N PRO A 69 36.13 -6.47 23.24
CA PRO A 69 36.52 -7.67 23.96
C PRO A 69 35.31 -8.39 24.56
N ALA A 70 35.50 -9.64 25.00
CA ALA A 70 34.41 -10.50 25.46
C ALA A 70 33.60 -9.91 26.63
N SER A 71 34.24 -9.25 27.59
CA SER A 71 33.56 -8.59 28.72
C SER A 71 32.60 -7.49 28.24
N LEU A 72 33.07 -6.62 27.34
CA LEU A 72 32.28 -5.53 26.78
C LEU A 72 31.14 -6.03 25.88
N LYS A 73 31.31 -7.16 25.21
CA LYS A 73 30.24 -7.81 24.43
C LYS A 73 29.09 -8.27 25.32
N LEU A 74 29.39 -8.86 26.49
CA LEU A 74 28.35 -9.28 27.44
C LEU A 74 27.53 -8.09 27.93
N SER A 75 28.19 -7.01 28.34
CA SER A 75 27.52 -5.78 28.76
C SER A 75 26.69 -5.17 27.61
N TYR A 76 27.22 -5.16 26.39
CA TYR A 76 26.48 -4.74 25.21
C TYR A 76 25.21 -5.57 24.98
N ASP A 77 25.31 -6.90 25.07
CA ASP A 77 24.17 -7.80 24.83
C ASP A 77 23.07 -7.61 25.89
N ASN A 78 23.45 -7.35 27.15
CA ASN A 78 22.52 -6.99 28.21
C ASN A 78 21.76 -5.69 27.90
N VAL A 79 22.47 -4.62 27.52
CA VAL A 79 21.85 -3.33 27.18
C VAL A 79 20.98 -3.46 25.92
N LYS A 80 21.41 -4.25 24.93
CA LYS A 80 20.67 -4.51 23.69
C LYS A 80 19.39 -5.31 23.94
N ALA A 81 19.41 -6.28 24.85
CA ALA A 81 18.26 -7.09 25.23
C ALA A 81 17.18 -6.25 25.92
N GLN A 82 17.58 -5.31 26.78
CA GLN A 82 16.66 -4.37 27.44
C GLN A 82 16.10 -3.30 26.50
N THR A 83 16.74 -3.07 25.35
CA THR A 83 16.33 -2.06 24.39
C THR A 83 15.28 -2.63 23.43
N THR A 84 14.03 -2.19 23.54
CA THR A 84 12.94 -2.61 22.64
C THR A 84 13.03 -1.96 21.27
N ILE A 85 12.48 -2.61 20.24
CA ILE A 85 12.38 -2.03 18.89
C ILE A 85 11.19 -1.09 18.87
N PRO A 86 11.36 0.20 18.52
CA PRO A 86 10.25 1.14 18.47
C PRO A 86 9.26 0.82 17.35
N ILE A 87 7.96 0.88 17.67
CA ILE A 87 6.85 0.57 16.74
C ILE A 87 6.86 1.47 15.50
N TRP A 88 7.31 2.72 15.62
CA TRP A 88 7.36 3.66 14.49
C TRP A 88 8.25 3.18 13.34
N THR A 89 9.16 2.22 13.57
CA THR A 89 9.99 1.64 12.50
C THR A 89 9.21 0.78 11.50
N PHE A 90 7.96 0.41 11.84
CA PHE A 90 7.04 -0.38 11.01
C PHE A 90 5.96 0.47 10.31
N ALA A 91 6.08 1.80 10.31
CA ALA A 91 5.05 2.69 9.76
C ALA A 91 4.67 2.35 8.31
N GLY A 92 5.65 2.06 7.45
CA GLY A 92 5.42 1.70 6.06
C GLY A 92 4.69 0.37 5.89
N CYS A 93 5.02 -0.66 6.69
CA CYS A 93 4.27 -1.92 6.69
C CYS A 93 2.80 -1.69 7.10
N PHE A 94 2.56 -0.85 8.10
CA PHE A 94 1.20 -0.53 8.53
C PHE A 94 0.38 0.17 7.43
N LEU A 95 1.00 1.09 6.69
CA LEU A 95 0.37 1.75 5.54
C LEU A 95 -0.01 0.76 4.43
N ILE A 96 0.83 -0.22 4.12
CA ILE A 96 0.50 -1.26 3.13
C ILE A 96 -0.71 -2.08 3.58
N VAL A 97 -0.74 -2.48 4.86
CA VAL A 97 -1.84 -3.28 5.40
C VAL A 97 -3.16 -2.50 5.31
N ILE A 98 -3.16 -1.22 5.72
CA ILE A 98 -4.34 -0.36 5.59
C ILE A 98 -4.77 -0.22 4.12
N GLY A 99 -3.83 0.08 3.23
CA GLY A 99 -4.13 0.24 1.79
C GLY A 99 -4.73 -1.03 1.19
N SER A 100 -4.21 -2.20 1.58
CA SER A 100 -4.72 -3.51 1.14
C SER A 100 -6.14 -3.79 1.65
N ILE A 101 -6.42 -3.47 2.91
CA ILE A 101 -7.76 -3.62 3.50
C ILE A 101 -8.75 -2.67 2.81
N PHE A 102 -8.36 -1.41 2.61
CA PHE A 102 -9.19 -0.43 1.91
C PHE A 102 -9.52 -0.90 0.49
N PHE A 103 -8.51 -1.32 -0.27
CA PHE A 103 -8.69 -1.86 -1.62
C PHE A 103 -9.66 -3.04 -1.64
N TYR A 104 -9.49 -4.01 -0.72
CA TYR A 104 -10.39 -5.15 -0.60
C TYR A 104 -11.84 -4.76 -0.31
N ILE A 105 -12.06 -3.78 0.59
CA ILE A 105 -13.40 -3.27 0.91
C ILE A 105 -14.03 -2.59 -0.31
N SER A 106 -13.26 -1.75 -1.01
CA SER A 106 -13.72 -1.04 -2.22
C SER A 106 -14.15 -2.02 -3.32
N GLU A 107 -13.35 -3.06 -3.58
CA GLU A 107 -13.70 -4.12 -4.54
C GLU A 107 -14.99 -4.86 -4.16
N LYS A 108 -15.16 -5.18 -2.87
CA LYS A 108 -16.40 -5.80 -2.37
C LYS A 108 -17.61 -4.88 -2.52
N GLN A 109 -17.44 -3.58 -2.30
CA GLN A 109 -18.52 -2.60 -2.48
C GLN A 109 -18.90 -2.47 -3.96
N LYS A 110 -17.92 -2.38 -4.87
CA LYS A 110 -18.12 -2.35 -6.33
C LYS A 110 -18.91 -3.56 -6.80
N THR A 111 -18.48 -4.76 -6.41
CA THR A 111 -19.17 -6.02 -6.76
C THR A 111 -20.61 -6.06 -6.25
N LYS A 112 -20.85 -5.63 -5.00
CA LYS A 112 -22.22 -5.56 -4.44
C LYS A 112 -23.09 -4.56 -5.21
N LYS A 113 -22.55 -3.39 -5.54
CA LYS A 113 -23.23 -2.34 -6.32
C LYS A 113 -23.63 -2.87 -7.70
N VAL A 114 -22.69 -3.50 -8.42
CA VAL A 114 -22.95 -4.12 -9.73
C VAL A 114 -24.07 -5.16 -9.62
N ASN A 115 -23.94 -6.12 -8.70
CA ASN A 115 -24.94 -7.18 -8.52
C ASN A 115 -26.34 -6.65 -8.19
N GLN A 116 -26.44 -5.52 -7.48
CA GLN A 116 -27.72 -4.89 -7.17
C GLN A 116 -28.28 -4.13 -8.37
N TRP A 117 -27.46 -3.32 -9.05
CA TRP A 117 -27.94 -2.42 -10.10
C TRP A 117 -28.21 -3.14 -11.42
N VAL A 118 -27.55 -4.26 -11.68
CA VAL A 118 -27.83 -5.13 -12.83
C VAL A 118 -29.25 -5.75 -12.76
N LEU A 119 -29.77 -5.99 -11.55
CA LEU A 119 -31.14 -6.50 -11.36
C LEU A 119 -32.21 -5.42 -11.61
N SER A 120 -31.85 -4.16 -11.40
CA SER A 120 -32.74 -3.01 -11.55
C SER A 120 -32.07 -1.89 -12.35
N PRO A 121 -31.81 -2.09 -13.65
CA PRO A 121 -31.20 -1.08 -14.50
C PRO A 121 -32.17 0.10 -14.65
N GLN A 122 -31.63 1.30 -14.67
CA GLN A 122 -32.37 2.56 -14.80
C GLN A 122 -31.89 3.32 -16.03
N LYS A 123 -32.76 4.21 -16.53
CA LYS A 123 -32.37 5.13 -17.60
C LYS A 123 -31.18 5.97 -17.14
N ASN A 124 -30.20 6.14 -18.03
CA ASN A 124 -28.93 6.82 -17.85
C ASN A 124 -27.88 6.08 -16.99
N ASP A 125 -28.13 4.84 -16.56
CA ASP A 125 -27.05 4.01 -16.01
C ASP A 125 -25.95 3.82 -17.07
N VAL A 126 -24.68 3.94 -16.65
CA VAL A 126 -23.51 3.74 -17.50
C VAL A 126 -22.75 2.52 -16.99
N PHE A 127 -22.62 1.51 -17.83
CA PHE A 127 -21.90 0.27 -17.57
C PHE A 127 -20.47 0.37 -18.07
N HIS A 128 -19.52 0.04 -17.21
CA HIS A 128 -18.11 -0.11 -17.57
C HIS A 128 -17.91 -1.55 -18.02
N ILE A 129 -17.64 -1.72 -19.32
CA ILE A 129 -17.63 -3.02 -19.98
C ILE A 129 -16.22 -3.41 -20.37
N LYS A 130 -15.84 -4.63 -20.02
CA LYS A 130 -14.63 -5.29 -20.53
C LYS A 130 -14.95 -6.05 -21.82
N LEU A 131 -14.26 -5.71 -22.90
CA LEU A 131 -14.38 -6.38 -24.20
C LEU A 131 -13.44 -7.60 -24.26
N LYS A 132 -13.69 -8.50 -25.23
CA LYS A 132 -12.92 -9.75 -25.39
C LYS A 132 -11.44 -9.55 -25.77
N ASN A 133 -11.10 -8.39 -26.32
CA ASN A 133 -9.75 -7.98 -26.70
C ASN A 133 -8.98 -7.34 -25.53
N ASP A 134 -9.44 -7.49 -24.28
CA ASP A 134 -8.92 -6.80 -23.10
C ASP A 134 -9.01 -5.26 -23.18
N HIS A 135 -9.80 -4.71 -24.12
CA HIS A 135 -10.15 -3.30 -24.13
C HIS A 135 -11.40 -3.05 -23.26
N TYR A 136 -11.67 -1.77 -23.01
CA TYR A 136 -12.74 -1.31 -22.16
C TYR A 136 -13.58 -0.26 -22.88
N THR A 137 -14.88 -0.27 -22.64
CA THR A 137 -15.81 0.72 -23.22
C THR A 137 -16.96 1.02 -22.24
N LEU A 138 -17.81 1.99 -22.58
CA LEU A 138 -18.96 2.42 -21.78
C LEU A 138 -20.26 2.14 -22.53
N TYR A 139 -21.22 1.47 -21.90
CA TYR A 139 -22.58 1.34 -22.44
C TYR A 139 -23.57 2.10 -21.58
N ARG A 140 -24.43 2.92 -22.20
CA ARG A 140 -25.45 3.67 -21.46
C ARG A 140 -26.84 3.12 -21.68
N VAL A 141 -27.61 3.00 -20.60
CA VAL A 141 -29.03 2.63 -20.67
C VAL A 141 -29.85 3.82 -21.16
N ASN A 142 -30.45 3.72 -22.35
CA ASN A 142 -31.37 4.74 -22.86
C ASN A 142 -32.81 4.49 -22.39
N LYS A 143 -33.23 3.23 -22.35
CA LYS A 143 -34.60 2.84 -21.99
C LYS A 143 -34.64 1.43 -21.39
N VAL A 144 -35.51 1.23 -20.41
CA VAL A 144 -35.88 -0.09 -19.89
C VAL A 144 -37.37 -0.32 -20.17
N SER A 145 -37.71 -1.46 -20.76
CA SER A 145 -39.09 -1.80 -21.15
C SER A 145 -39.38 -3.25 -20.82
N GLY A 146 -40.16 -3.51 -19.77
CA GLY A 146 -40.38 -4.86 -19.27
C GLY A 146 -39.04 -5.48 -18.90
N ASP A 147 -38.69 -6.62 -19.52
CA ASP A 147 -37.44 -7.34 -19.30
C ASP A 147 -36.33 -7.06 -20.31
N SER A 148 -36.54 -6.09 -21.19
CA SER A 148 -35.55 -5.64 -22.17
C SER A 148 -34.95 -4.29 -21.78
N VAL A 149 -33.64 -4.17 -21.94
CA VAL A 149 -32.85 -2.95 -21.71
C VAL A 149 -32.24 -2.54 -23.05
N TYR A 150 -32.42 -1.27 -23.41
CA TYR A 150 -31.88 -0.70 -24.64
C TYR A 150 -30.64 0.12 -24.31
N LEU A 151 -29.49 -0.37 -24.77
CA LEU A 151 -28.17 0.23 -24.55
C LEU A 151 -27.73 1.06 -25.75
N ALA A 152 -27.12 2.21 -25.49
CA ALA A 152 -26.32 2.95 -26.45
C ALA A 152 -24.85 2.57 -26.27
N LEU A 153 -24.25 2.07 -27.35
CA LEU A 153 -22.84 1.68 -27.40
C LEU A 153 -21.97 2.94 -27.52
N ASN A 154 -20.81 2.98 -26.87
CA ASN A 154 -19.86 4.06 -27.08
C ASN A 154 -18.98 3.77 -28.31
N LYS A 155 -18.69 4.83 -29.08
CA LYS A 155 -17.86 4.77 -30.29
C LYS A 155 -16.37 4.62 -30.00
N TYR A 156 -15.98 4.77 -28.73
CA TYR A 156 -14.61 4.69 -28.27
C TYR A 156 -14.42 3.48 -27.35
N GLU A 157 -13.24 2.90 -27.48
CA GLU A 157 -12.69 1.91 -26.56
C GLU A 157 -11.31 2.37 -26.10
N VAL A 158 -10.88 1.90 -24.93
CA VAL A 158 -9.58 2.18 -24.33
C VAL A 158 -8.91 0.88 -23.95
N ASP A 159 -7.58 0.86 -23.95
CA ASP A 159 -6.77 -0.30 -23.60
C ASP A 159 -6.64 -0.53 -22.09
N ARG A 160 -7.11 0.41 -21.26
CA ARG A 160 -7.05 0.34 -19.80
C ARG A 160 -8.34 0.84 -19.13
N GLU A 161 -8.68 0.23 -18.00
CA GLU A 161 -9.89 0.59 -17.23
C GLU A 161 -9.86 2.04 -16.73
N ASP A 162 -8.70 2.55 -16.32
CA ASP A 162 -8.52 3.95 -15.86
C ASP A 162 -8.70 4.99 -16.98
N GLY A 163 -8.61 4.58 -18.25
CA GLY A 163 -8.93 5.43 -19.40
C GLY A 163 -10.42 5.62 -19.65
N LEU A 164 -11.31 4.90 -18.95
CA LEU A 164 -12.76 5.04 -19.13
C LEU A 164 -13.27 6.42 -18.73
N ASP A 165 -12.61 7.10 -17.80
CA ASP A 165 -12.96 8.46 -17.37
C ASP A 165 -12.80 9.46 -18.54
N ASP A 166 -11.77 9.29 -19.37
CA ASP A 166 -11.54 10.13 -20.56
C ASP A 166 -12.63 9.90 -21.62
N VAL A 167 -13.11 8.66 -21.75
CA VAL A 167 -14.22 8.30 -22.64
C VAL A 167 -15.54 8.86 -22.12
N ALA A 168 -15.76 8.81 -20.81
CA ALA A 168 -16.95 9.37 -20.15
C ALA A 168 -17.01 10.89 -20.30
N ALA A 169 -15.87 11.58 -20.22
CA ALA A 169 -15.77 13.04 -20.35
C ALA A 169 -16.22 13.58 -21.71
N LYS A 170 -16.22 12.75 -22.77
CA LYS A 170 -16.73 13.12 -24.11
C LYS A 170 -18.26 13.29 -24.17
N GLY A 171 -18.96 12.87 -23.12
CA GLY A 171 -20.40 13.09 -22.95
C GLY A 171 -21.26 12.39 -24.01
N ASP A 172 -22.45 12.93 -24.27
CA ASP A 172 -23.49 12.27 -25.05
C ASP A 172 -23.11 11.99 -26.51
N THR A 173 -22.21 12.78 -27.08
CA THR A 173 -21.80 12.66 -28.49
C THR A 173 -20.98 11.39 -28.78
N ALA A 174 -20.38 10.82 -27.73
CA ALA A 174 -19.58 9.60 -27.81
C ALA A 174 -20.43 8.33 -27.98
N TYR A 175 -21.73 8.41 -27.70
CA TYR A 175 -22.64 7.28 -27.86
C TYR A 175 -23.17 7.20 -29.29
N ASP A 176 -23.33 5.98 -29.78
CA ASP A 176 -24.01 5.70 -31.03
C ASP A 176 -25.51 6.00 -30.91
N SER A 177 -26.12 6.43 -32.03
CA SER A 177 -27.56 6.57 -32.14
C SER A 177 -28.24 5.21 -32.25
N ALA A 178 -27.52 4.19 -32.73
CA ALA A 178 -27.99 2.81 -32.75
C ALA A 178 -28.14 2.27 -31.32
N GLN A 179 -29.32 1.72 -31.02
CA GLN A 179 -29.60 1.09 -29.73
C GLN A 179 -29.57 -0.43 -29.87
N GLN A 180 -28.88 -1.07 -28.94
CA GLN A 180 -28.88 -2.52 -28.82
C GLN A 180 -29.83 -2.94 -27.69
N GLY A 181 -30.89 -3.67 -28.04
CA GLY A 181 -31.79 -4.27 -27.07
C GLY A 181 -31.22 -5.59 -26.55
N ILE A 182 -31.11 -5.73 -25.23
CA ILE A 182 -30.69 -6.97 -24.57
C ILE A 182 -31.65 -7.31 -23.43
N ALA A 183 -31.74 -8.60 -23.08
CA ALA A 183 -32.53 -9.04 -21.95
C ALA A 183 -31.82 -8.71 -20.62
N LYS A 184 -32.58 -8.41 -19.56
CA LYS A 184 -32.02 -8.25 -18.21
C LYS A 184 -31.26 -9.48 -17.72
N SER A 185 -31.72 -10.68 -18.09
CA SER A 185 -31.02 -11.93 -17.77
C SER A 185 -29.60 -11.97 -18.34
N PHE A 186 -29.40 -11.43 -19.54
CA PHE A 186 -28.09 -11.33 -20.18
C PHE A 186 -27.17 -10.35 -19.44
N LEU A 187 -27.69 -9.23 -18.93
CA LEU A 187 -26.91 -8.34 -18.07
C LEU A 187 -26.44 -9.04 -16.79
N VAL A 188 -27.29 -9.88 -16.18
CA VAL A 188 -26.94 -10.68 -15.00
C VAL A 188 -25.83 -11.69 -15.33
N GLU A 189 -25.87 -12.30 -16.52
CA GLU A 189 -24.84 -13.20 -17.00
C GLU A 189 -23.51 -12.47 -17.22
N MET A 190 -23.54 -11.33 -17.92
CA MET A 190 -22.35 -10.47 -18.13
C MET A 190 -21.73 -10.01 -16.81
N ALA A 191 -22.54 -9.72 -15.79
CA ALA A 191 -22.04 -9.38 -14.46
C ALA A 191 -21.35 -10.57 -13.77
N LYS A 192 -21.90 -11.78 -13.90
CA LYS A 192 -21.31 -13.01 -13.36
C LYS A 192 -20.01 -13.40 -14.05
N GLU A 193 -19.92 -13.15 -15.36
CA GLU A 193 -18.72 -13.39 -16.17
C GLU A 193 -17.60 -12.36 -15.90
N GLY A 194 -17.88 -11.29 -15.16
CA GLY A 194 -16.93 -10.20 -14.91
C GLY A 194 -16.76 -9.25 -16.11
N THR A 195 -17.68 -9.29 -17.06
CA THR A 195 -17.73 -8.40 -18.22
C THR A 195 -18.18 -6.99 -17.82
N ILE A 196 -19.06 -6.88 -16.82
CA ILE A 196 -19.47 -5.59 -16.22
C ILE A 196 -18.58 -5.33 -15.00
N LEU A 197 -17.70 -4.34 -15.10
CA LEU A 197 -16.73 -3.99 -14.06
C LEU A 197 -17.35 -3.05 -13.04
N ASP A 198 -18.05 -2.03 -13.51
CA ASP A 198 -18.75 -1.07 -12.68
C ASP A 198 -20.03 -0.56 -13.33
N ILE A 199 -20.87 0.06 -12.50
CA ILE A 199 -22.03 0.80 -12.94
C ILE A 199 -22.00 2.18 -12.27
N GLU A 200 -22.16 3.21 -13.07
CA GLU A 200 -22.42 4.57 -12.62
C GLU A 200 -23.89 4.93 -12.85
N ARG A 201 -24.49 5.53 -11.83
CA ARG A 201 -25.86 6.05 -11.87
C ARG A 201 -25.79 7.53 -11.52
N LYS A 202 -26.19 8.39 -12.45
CA LYS A 202 -26.28 9.85 -12.28
C LYS A 202 -27.70 10.27 -11.94
#